data_AF-A0A7L0YMM0-F1
#
_entry.id   AF-A0A7L0YMM0-F1
#
_cell.length_a   1.000
_cell.length_b   1.000
_cell.length_c   1.000
_cell.angle_alpha   90.00
_cell.angle_beta   90.00
_cell.angle_gamma   90.00
#
_symmetry.space_group_name_H-M   'P 1'
#
loop_
_entity.id
_entity.type
_entity.pdbx_description
1 polymer ?
#
loop_
_entity_poly.entity_id
_entity_poly.type
_entity_poly.pdbx_seq_one_letter_code
_entity_poly.pdbx_strand_id
1 'polypeptide(L)'
;VTLARDGARAVTLAQDGARAVTLAQDGARAVTLAQDGARAVTLAQDGARAVTLAQDGARAVTLAQDGARAVTLAQDGARAVTLAQDGARAVTLAQDGARAVTLAQDGARAVTLAQDGARAVTLAQDGARAVTLAQDGARAVTLAQDGARAVTLAQDGARAVTLAQDGARAVTLAQDGARAVTLAQDGARAVTLAQDGARAVTL
;
A
#
# COMPACT_ATOMS: atom_id res chain seq x y z
N VAL A 1 15.20 14.09 13.82
CA VAL A 1 16.05 14.60 12.73
C VAL A 1 15.15 15.20 11.68
N THR A 2 15.45 16.41 11.22
CA THR A 2 14.69 17.08 10.16
C THR A 2 15.67 17.46 9.05
N LEU A 3 15.36 17.09 7.81
CA LEU A 3 16.19 17.36 6.65
C LEU A 3 15.31 17.88 5.50
N ALA A 4 15.77 18.93 4.83
CA ALA A 4 15.21 19.41 3.58
C ALA A 4 16.34 19.45 2.54
N ARG A 5 16.14 18.85 1.37
CA ARG A 5 17.12 18.88 0.27
C ARG A 5 16.44 19.13 -1.06
N ASP A 6 17.05 19.96 -1.88
CA ASP A 6 16.61 20.27 -3.23
C ASP A 6 17.74 19.95 -4.23
N GLY A 7 17.38 19.41 -5.39
CA GLY A 7 18.28 19.19 -6.54
C GLY A 7 19.35 18.11 -6.37
N ALA A 8 19.32 17.31 -5.31
CA ALA A 8 20.31 16.26 -5.08
C ALA A 8 20.13 15.09 -6.06
N ARG A 9 21.16 14.71 -6.82
CA ARG A 9 21.06 13.55 -7.73
C ARG A 9 20.66 12.26 -7.02
N ALA A 10 21.21 12.01 -5.83
CA ALA A 10 20.87 10.86 -5.00
C ALA A 10 20.93 11.25 -3.52
N VAL A 11 20.04 10.67 -2.71
CA VAL A 11 20.09 10.80 -1.25
C VAL A 11 20.02 9.42 -0.62
N THR A 12 21.02 9.12 0.21
CA THR A 12 21.05 7.92 1.05
C THR A 12 21.12 8.35 2.51
N LEU A 13 20.27 7.76 3.34
CA LEU A 13 20.23 8.01 4.77
C LEU A 13 20.01 6.69 5.52
N ALA A 14 20.83 6.43 6.53
CA ALA A 14 20.66 5.34 7.48
C ALA A 14 20.62 5.94 8.89
N GLN A 15 19.60 5.59 9.68
CA GLN A 15 19.44 6.10 11.05
C GLN A 15 18.90 5.02 11.98
N ASP A 16 19.39 5.04 13.22
CA ASP A 16 18.96 4.15 14.29
C ASP A 16 18.56 4.97 15.53
N GLY A 17 17.51 4.55 16.23
CA GLY A 17 17.10 5.06 17.55
C GLY A 17 16.51 6.47 17.56
N ALA A 18 16.19 7.05 16.40
CA ALA A 18 15.68 8.41 16.32
C ALA A 18 14.24 8.52 16.87
N ARG A 19 13.96 9.46 17.79
CA ARG A 19 12.56 9.66 18.24
C ARG A 19 11.61 10.02 17.10
N ALA A 20 12.06 10.87 16.17
CA ALA A 20 11.29 11.27 15.01
C ALA A 20 12.23 11.60 13.85
N VAL A 21 11.83 11.26 12.63
CA VAL A 21 12.54 11.63 11.40
C VAL A 21 11.58 12.28 10.42
N THR A 22 11.91 13.49 9.99
CA THR A 22 11.19 14.23 8.96
C THR A 22 12.13 14.52 7.80
N LEU A 23 11.74 14.15 6.59
CA LEU A 23 12.50 14.42 5.39
C LEU A 23 11.60 15.00 4.30
N ALA A 24 12.01 16.13 3.72
CA ALA A 24 11.36 16.76 2.58
C ALA A 24 12.38 16.85 1.43
N GLN A 25 11.99 16.41 0.24
CA GLN A 25 12.87 16.41 -0.93
C GLN A 25 12.16 16.78 -2.22
N ASP A 26 12.87 17.51 -3.07
CA ASP A 26 12.44 17.81 -4.44
C ASP A 26 13.56 17.47 -5.45
N GLY A 27 13.17 16.96 -6.61
CA GLY A 27 14.03 16.80 -7.79
C GLY A 27 15.08 15.69 -7.72
N ALA A 28 15.02 14.79 -6.74
CA ALA A 28 16.01 13.73 -6.61
C ALA A 28 15.87 12.64 -7.69
N ARG A 29 16.97 12.07 -8.22
CA ARG A 29 16.82 10.88 -9.10
C ARG A 29 16.55 9.62 -8.28
N ALA A 30 17.22 9.47 -7.15
CA ALA A 30 17.10 8.28 -6.31
C ALA A 30 17.12 8.65 -4.83
N VAL A 31 16.24 8.03 -4.06
CA VAL A 31 16.22 8.19 -2.61
C VAL A 31 16.19 6.82 -1.95
N THR A 32 17.14 6.58 -1.05
CA THR A 32 17.23 5.35 -0.26
C THR A 32 17.27 5.72 1.22
N LEU A 33 16.33 5.18 1.98
CA LEU A 33 16.23 5.42 3.42
C LEU A 33 16.12 4.08 4.15
N ALA A 34 17.01 3.87 5.11
CA ALA A 34 16.96 2.73 6.04
C ALA A 34 16.84 3.26 7.47
N GLN A 35 15.84 2.79 8.22
CA GLN A 35 15.61 3.24 9.58
C GLN A 35 15.26 2.09 10.51
N ASP A 36 15.81 2.15 11.72
CA ASP A 36 15.46 1.24 12.82
C ASP A 36 15.08 2.04 14.08
N GLY A 37 14.10 1.54 14.81
CA GLY A 37 13.71 2.02 16.14
C GLY A 37 13.04 3.40 16.18
N ALA A 38 12.63 3.97 15.04
CA ALA A 38 12.09 5.32 14.99
C ALA A 38 10.63 5.41 15.50
N ARG A 39 10.29 6.29 16.45
CA ARG A 39 8.85 6.36 16.87
C ARG A 39 7.95 6.90 15.76
N ALA A 40 8.42 7.88 15.00
CA ALA A 40 7.65 8.50 13.93
C ALA A 40 8.54 8.81 12.73
N VAL A 41 8.06 8.51 11.53
CA VAL A 41 8.72 8.87 10.28
C VAL A 41 7.73 9.58 9.38
N THR A 42 8.12 10.78 8.92
CA THR A 42 7.39 11.55 7.93
C THR A 42 8.30 11.83 6.74
N LEU A 43 7.87 11.43 5.55
CA LEU A 43 8.59 11.69 4.31
C LEU A 43 7.67 12.34 3.29
N ALA A 44 8.10 13.46 2.72
CA ALA A 44 7.45 14.15 1.62
C ALA A 44 8.44 14.27 0.46
N GLN A 45 8.04 13.82 -0.73
CA GLN A 45 8.90 13.83 -1.91
C GLN A 45 8.16 14.25 -3.17
N ASP A 46 8.83 15.04 -3.99
CA ASP A 46 8.38 15.38 -5.34
C ASP A 46 9.48 15.07 -6.37
N GLY A 47 9.06 14.63 -7.56
CA GLY A 47 9.92 14.46 -8.74
C GLY A 47 10.91 13.28 -8.70
N ALA A 48 10.77 12.36 -7.73
CA ALA A 48 11.74 11.28 -7.56
C ALA A 48 11.65 10.19 -8.64
N ARG A 49 12.73 9.81 -9.33
CA ARG A 49 12.61 8.65 -10.26
C ARG A 49 12.43 7.33 -9.51
N ALA A 50 13.21 7.11 -8.47
CA ALA A 50 13.16 5.88 -7.69
C ALA A 50 13.23 6.19 -6.19
N VAL A 51 12.36 5.55 -5.43
CA VAL A 51 12.35 5.65 -3.97
C VAL A 51 12.36 4.26 -3.36
N THR A 52 13.26 4.05 -2.41
CA THR A 52 13.37 2.80 -1.65
C THR A 52 13.43 3.10 -0.16
N LEU A 53 12.47 2.57 0.58
CA LEU A 53 12.40 2.70 2.04
C LEU A 53 12.41 1.32 2.68
N ALA A 54 13.26 1.15 3.69
CA ALA A 54 13.27 0.01 4.59
C ALA A 54 13.16 0.53 6.03
N GLN A 55 12.16 0.06 6.78
CA GLN A 55 11.92 0.52 8.14
C GLN A 55 11.59 -0.63 9.07
N ASP A 56 12.19 -0.63 10.25
CA ASP A 56 11.89 -1.56 11.33
C ASP A 56 11.52 -0.81 12.62
N GLY A 57 10.58 -1.38 13.37
CA GLY A 57 10.21 -0.94 14.72
C GLY A 57 9.45 0.39 14.79
N ALA A 58 8.98 0.93 13.65
CA ALA A 58 8.41 2.27 13.62
C ALA A 58 6.98 2.34 14.17
N ARG A 59 6.64 3.23 15.13
CA ARG A 59 5.23 3.29 15.59
C ARG A 59 4.31 3.89 14.52
N ALA A 60 4.75 4.94 13.86
CA ALA A 60 3.95 5.62 12.84
C ALA A 60 4.82 5.99 11.64
N VAL A 61 4.33 5.68 10.44
CA VAL A 61 4.97 6.09 9.19
C VAL A 61 3.94 6.81 8.32
N THR A 62 4.32 8.01 7.88
CA THR A 62 3.56 8.80 6.92
C THR A 62 4.45 9.12 5.72
N LEU A 63 3.99 8.73 4.53
CA LEU A 63 4.69 8.99 3.28
C LEU A 63 3.74 9.67 2.29
N ALA A 64 4.17 10.81 1.75
CA ALA A 64 3.51 11.54 0.67
C ALA A 64 4.48 11.68 -0.50
N GLN A 65 4.08 11.25 -1.69
CA GLN A 65 4.94 11.29 -2.87
C GLN A 65 4.17 11.71 -4.11
N ASP A 66 4.81 12.55 -4.92
CA ASP A 66 4.32 12.93 -6.24
C ASP A 66 5.40 12.66 -7.32
N GLY A 67 4.95 12.30 -8.51
CA GLY A 67 5.79 12.18 -9.71
C GLY A 67 6.75 10.99 -9.73
N ALA A 68 6.58 10.01 -8.84
CA ALA A 68 7.51 8.91 -8.74
C ALA A 68 7.46 7.96 -9.95
N ARG A 69 8.58 7.39 -10.42
CA ARG A 69 8.48 6.27 -11.39
C ARG A 69 8.35 4.93 -10.70
N ALA A 70 9.14 4.70 -9.66
CA ALA A 70 9.14 3.46 -8.92
C ALA A 70 9.24 3.74 -7.42
N VAL A 71 8.36 3.12 -6.65
CA VAL A 71 8.40 3.15 -5.19
C VAL A 71 8.43 1.74 -4.64
N THR A 72 9.42 1.47 -3.80
CA THR A 72 9.54 0.22 -3.03
C THR A 72 9.59 0.56 -1.55
N LEU A 73 8.69 -0.04 -0.78
CA LEU A 73 8.62 0.13 0.66
C LEU A 73 8.54 -1.24 1.33
N ALA A 74 9.47 -1.49 2.25
CA ALA A 74 9.49 -2.64 3.14
C ALA A 74 9.41 -2.15 4.59
N GLN A 75 8.45 -2.68 5.35
CA GLN A 75 8.24 -2.28 6.74
C GLN A 75 7.95 -3.48 7.64
N ASP A 76 8.54 -3.46 8.82
CA ASP A 76 8.25 -4.42 9.88
C ASP A 76 7.89 -3.70 11.19
N GLY A 77 6.98 -4.29 11.96
CA GLY A 77 6.65 -3.88 13.32
C GLY A 77 5.83 -2.59 13.44
N ALA A 78 5.27 -2.08 12.33
CA ALA A 78 4.60 -0.80 12.35
C ALA A 78 3.27 -0.81 13.12
N ARG A 79 2.89 0.27 13.83
CA ARG A 79 1.50 0.36 14.34
C ARG A 79 0.56 0.98 13.33
N ALA A 80 1.00 2.04 12.66
CA ALA A 80 0.21 2.75 11.68
C ALA A 80 1.08 3.13 10.49
N VAL A 81 0.58 2.84 9.28
CA VAL A 81 1.19 3.28 8.03
C VAL A 81 0.16 4.03 7.21
N THR A 82 0.50 5.24 6.82
CA THR A 82 -0.28 6.06 5.89
C THR A 82 0.59 6.38 4.68
N LEU A 83 0.11 6.02 3.50
CA LEU A 83 0.76 6.30 2.23
C LEU A 83 -0.20 7.03 1.29
N ALA A 84 0.23 8.18 0.78
CA ALA A 84 -0.43 8.92 -0.29
C ALA A 84 0.53 9.07 -1.46
N GLN A 85 0.12 8.63 -2.65
CA GLN A 85 0.95 8.69 -3.85
C GLN A 85 0.16 9.17 -5.05
N ASP A 86 0.78 10.05 -5.84
CA ASP A 86 0.28 10.49 -7.14
C ASP A 86 1.33 10.24 -8.23
N GLY A 87 0.87 9.88 -9.42
CA GLY A 87 1.68 9.75 -10.64
C GLY A 87 2.65 8.56 -10.68
N ALA A 88 2.57 7.62 -9.73
CA ALA A 88 3.54 6.55 -9.58
C ALA A 88 3.42 5.47 -10.67
N ARG A 89 4.44 5.21 -11.51
CA ARG A 89 4.28 4.12 -12.52
C ARG A 89 4.20 2.73 -11.89
N ALA A 90 5.02 2.45 -10.90
CA ALA A 90 5.06 1.17 -10.22
C ALA A 90 5.22 1.36 -8.71
N VAL A 91 4.40 0.65 -7.95
CA VAL A 91 4.45 0.66 -6.49
C VAL A 91 4.49 -0.76 -5.97
N THR A 92 5.47 -1.04 -5.11
CA THR A 92 5.63 -2.32 -4.41
C THR A 92 5.73 -2.08 -2.91
N LEU A 93 4.77 -2.61 -2.16
CA LEU A 93 4.74 -2.54 -0.70
C LEU A 93 4.78 -3.95 -0.12
N ALA A 94 5.68 -4.14 0.84
CA ALA A 94 5.74 -5.32 1.70
C ALA A 94 5.69 -4.86 3.16
N GLN A 95 4.73 -5.37 3.93
CA GLN A 95 4.54 -4.99 5.32
C GLN A 95 4.26 -6.20 6.20
N ASP A 96 4.91 -6.25 7.35
CA ASP A 96 4.67 -7.24 8.40
C ASP A 96 4.30 -6.55 9.72
N GLY A 97 3.39 -7.16 10.48
CA GLY A 97 3.02 -6.75 11.83
C GLY A 97 2.21 -5.46 11.95
N ALA A 98 1.76 -4.88 10.83
CA ALA A 98 1.14 -3.56 10.80
C ALA A 98 -0.28 -3.54 11.39
N ARG A 99 -0.56 -2.84 12.51
CA ARG A 99 -1.95 -2.83 13.04
C ARG A 99 -2.94 -2.16 12.09
N ALA A 100 -2.59 -1.02 11.52
CA ALA A 100 -3.44 -0.27 10.61
C ALA A 100 -2.64 0.21 9.42
N VAL A 101 -3.19 0.01 8.22
CA VAL A 101 -2.60 0.45 6.98
C VAL A 101 -3.65 1.19 6.15
N THR A 102 -3.30 2.42 5.74
CA THR A 102 -4.10 3.24 4.83
C THR A 102 -3.25 3.63 3.64
N LEU A 103 -3.70 3.25 2.44
CA LEU A 103 -3.08 3.62 1.17
C LEU A 103 -4.09 4.37 0.31
N ALA A 104 -3.68 5.52 -0.22
CA ALA A 104 -4.37 6.25 -1.26
C ALA A 104 -3.42 6.45 -2.44
N GLN A 105 -3.85 6.05 -3.64
CA GLN A 105 -3.02 6.13 -4.84
C GLN A 105 -3.82 6.62 -6.03
N ASP A 106 -3.23 7.52 -6.81
CA ASP A 106 -3.76 7.98 -8.09
C ASP A 106 -2.75 7.75 -9.22
N GLY A 107 -3.25 7.41 -10.41
CA GLY A 107 -2.49 7.35 -11.65
C GLY A 107 -1.53 6.17 -11.78
N ALA A 108 -1.61 5.17 -10.89
CA ALA A 108 -0.58 4.13 -10.81
C ALA A 108 -0.72 3.03 -11.87
N ARG A 109 0.32 2.73 -12.67
CA ARG A 109 0.15 1.65 -13.69
C ARG A 109 0.08 0.27 -13.05
N ALA A 110 0.95 -0.01 -12.08
CA ALA A 110 1.01 -1.29 -11.41
C ALA A 110 1.19 -1.09 -9.90
N VAL A 111 0.36 -1.78 -9.13
CA VAL A 111 0.45 -1.82 -7.67
C VAL A 111 0.52 -3.27 -7.21
N THR A 112 1.55 -3.56 -6.40
CA THR A 112 1.71 -4.84 -5.72
C THR A 112 1.81 -4.59 -4.22
N LEU A 113 0.93 -5.22 -3.46
CA LEU A 113 0.88 -5.13 -2.01
C LEU A 113 0.89 -6.54 -1.42
N ALA A 114 1.87 -6.80 -0.55
CA ALA A 114 1.95 -8.00 0.27
C ALA A 114 1.92 -7.58 1.75
N GLN A 115 1.00 -8.14 2.52
CA GLN A 115 0.82 -7.82 3.93
C GLN A 115 0.59 -9.06 4.77
N ASP A 116 1.25 -9.11 5.92
CA ASP A 116 1.02 -10.12 6.95
C ASP A 116 0.67 -9.47 8.30
N GLY A 117 -0.23 -10.11 9.05
CA GLY A 117 -0.52 -9.78 10.45
C GLY A 117 -1.34 -8.50 10.67
N ALA A 118 -1.92 -7.92 9.61
CA ALA A 118 -2.60 -6.65 9.74
C ALA A 118 -3.94 -6.74 10.49
N ARG A 119 -4.36 -5.71 11.23
CA ARG A 119 -5.75 -5.71 11.77
C ARG A 119 -6.72 -5.06 10.81
N ALA A 120 -6.36 -3.89 10.28
CA ALA A 120 -7.19 -3.14 9.36
C ALA A 120 -6.36 -2.67 8.17
N VAL A 121 -6.87 -2.92 6.97
CA VAL A 121 -6.30 -2.42 5.72
C VAL A 121 -7.38 -1.65 4.96
N THR A 122 -7.07 -0.41 4.63
CA THR A 122 -7.89 0.42 3.75
C THR A 122 -7.05 0.82 2.55
N LEU A 123 -7.55 0.50 1.36
CA LEU A 123 -6.91 0.83 0.10
C LEU A 123 -7.92 1.56 -0.80
N ALA A 124 -7.54 2.76 -1.23
CA ALA A 124 -8.27 3.55 -2.22
C ALA A 124 -7.35 3.80 -3.42
N GLN A 125 -7.80 3.43 -4.61
CA GLN A 125 -7.01 3.56 -5.83
C GLN A 125 -7.84 4.09 -6.99
N ASP A 126 -7.27 5.02 -7.74
CA ASP A 126 -7.84 5.52 -8.99
C ASP A 126 -6.84 5.35 -10.14
N GLY A 127 -7.36 5.07 -11.34
CA GLY A 127 -6.60 5.05 -12.59
C GLY A 127 -5.65 3.87 -12.78
N ALA A 128 -5.75 2.83 -11.94
CA ALA A 128 -4.79 1.75 -11.98
C ALA A 128 -4.92 0.85 -13.23
N ARG A 129 -3.82 0.29 -13.76
CA ARG A 129 -3.97 -0.76 -14.81
C ARG A 129 -4.00 -2.16 -14.22
N ALA A 130 -3.11 -2.44 -13.29
CA ALA A 130 -3.00 -3.75 -12.67
C ALA A 130 -2.81 -3.57 -11.16
N VAL A 131 -3.60 -4.30 -10.39
CA VAL A 131 -3.51 -4.32 -8.94
C VAL A 131 -3.44 -5.77 -8.47
N THR A 132 -2.41 -6.06 -7.66
CA THR A 132 -2.23 -7.36 -7.01
C THR A 132 -2.09 -7.17 -5.52
N LEU A 133 -3.00 -7.78 -4.76
CA LEU A 133 -2.99 -7.79 -3.31
C LEU A 133 -2.88 -9.24 -2.81
N ALA A 134 -1.93 -9.47 -1.92
CA ALA A 134 -1.81 -10.69 -1.13
C ALA A 134 -1.82 -10.31 0.35
N GLN A 135 -2.75 -10.86 1.12
CA GLN A 135 -2.90 -10.55 2.53
C GLN A 135 -3.12 -11.80 3.36
N ASP A 136 -2.41 -11.90 4.48
CA ASP A 136 -2.60 -12.94 5.49
C ASP A 136 -2.94 -12.31 6.86
N GLY A 137 -3.81 -12.96 7.61
CA GLY A 137 -4.12 -12.63 9.00
C GLY A 137 -4.94 -11.35 9.22
N ALA A 138 -5.44 -10.71 8.16
CA ALA A 138 -6.23 -9.48 8.25
C ALA A 138 -7.51 -9.67 9.08
N ARG A 139 -7.95 -8.68 9.88
CA ARG A 139 -9.32 -8.73 10.46
C ARG A 139 -10.34 -8.05 9.58
N ALA A 140 -9.98 -6.90 9.02
CA ALA A 140 -10.85 -6.12 8.17
C ALA A 140 -10.06 -5.60 6.97
N VAL A 141 -10.61 -5.78 5.77
CA VAL A 141 -10.05 -5.26 4.53
C VAL A 141 -11.13 -4.48 3.80
N THR A 142 -10.84 -3.22 3.50
CA THR A 142 -11.67 -2.37 2.65
C THR A 142 -10.88 -1.95 1.44
N LEU A 143 -11.41 -2.25 0.25
CA LEU A 143 -10.82 -1.90 -1.02
C LEU A 143 -11.84 -1.10 -1.84
N ALA A 144 -11.47 0.10 -2.25
CA ALA A 144 -12.20 0.93 -3.20
C ALA A 144 -11.31 1.20 -4.41
N GLN A 145 -11.79 0.86 -5.61
CA GLN A 145 -11.02 1.00 -6.85
C GLN A 145 -11.88 1.57 -7.97
N ASP A 146 -11.32 2.52 -8.71
CA ASP A 146 -11.88 3.03 -9.96
C ASP A 146 -10.87 2.85 -11.11
N GLY A 147 -11.39 2.53 -12.30
CA GLY A 147 -10.63 2.45 -13.55
C GLY A 147 -9.68 1.25 -13.70
N ALA A 148 -9.68 0.30 -12.76
CA ALA A 148 -8.70 -0.78 -12.68
C ALA A 148 -8.87 -1.86 -13.76
N ARG A 149 -8.00 -1.96 -14.78
CA ARG A 149 -8.20 -2.99 -15.83
C ARG A 149 -8.17 -4.44 -15.31
N ALA A 150 -7.24 -4.75 -14.41
CA ALA A 150 -7.11 -6.07 -13.83
C ALA A 150 -6.86 -5.97 -12.32
N VAL A 151 -7.63 -6.73 -11.55
CA VAL A 151 -7.49 -6.83 -10.10
C VAL A 151 -7.34 -8.30 -9.71
N THR A 152 -6.31 -8.60 -8.92
CA THR A 152 -6.10 -9.91 -8.31
C THR A 152 -5.98 -9.72 -6.81
N LEU A 153 -6.83 -10.41 -6.06
CA LEU A 153 -6.85 -10.39 -4.62
C LEU A 153 -6.77 -11.83 -4.11
N ALA A 154 -5.75 -12.10 -3.29
CA ALA A 154 -5.58 -13.33 -2.53
C ALA A 154 -5.58 -12.98 -1.04
N GLN A 155 -6.49 -13.58 -0.28
CA GLN A 155 -6.65 -13.33 1.15
C GLN A 155 -6.79 -14.63 1.93
N ASP A 156 -6.09 -14.71 3.06
CA ASP A 156 -6.27 -15.77 4.05
C ASP A 156 -6.58 -15.16 5.43
N GLY A 157 -7.47 -15.81 6.18
CA GLY A 157 -7.81 -15.45 7.56
C GLY A 157 -8.66 -14.18 7.75
N ALA A 158 -9.11 -13.54 6.67
CA ALA A 158 -9.78 -12.25 6.68
C ALA A 158 -11.21 -12.28 7.27
N ARG A 159 -11.46 -11.79 8.49
CA ARG A 159 -12.84 -11.87 9.06
C ARG A 159 -13.89 -11.12 8.24
N ALA A 160 -13.58 -9.90 7.80
CA ALA A 160 -14.50 -9.07 7.03
C ALA A 160 -13.78 -8.47 5.83
N VAL A 161 -14.39 -8.58 4.66
CA VAL A 161 -13.87 -8.06 3.41
C VAL A 161 -14.94 -7.24 2.71
N THR A 162 -14.61 -6.01 2.33
CA THR A 162 -15.47 -5.12 1.55
C THR A 162 -14.73 -4.65 0.33
N LEU A 163 -15.28 -4.94 -0.85
CA LEU A 163 -14.77 -4.51 -2.14
C LEU A 163 -15.81 -3.67 -2.85
N ALA A 164 -15.42 -2.46 -3.25
CA ALA A 164 -16.14 -1.61 -4.17
C ALA A 164 -15.26 -1.35 -5.39
N GLN A 165 -15.72 -1.73 -6.58
CA GLN A 165 -14.97 -1.58 -7.81
C GLN A 165 -15.84 -1.01 -8.92
N ASP A 166 -15.32 0.01 -9.62
CA ASP A 166 -15.92 0.56 -10.83
C ASP A 166 -14.92 0.46 -12.00
N GLY A 167 -15.44 0.21 -13.20
CA GLY A 167 -14.69 0.22 -14.44
C GLY A 167 -13.71 -0.96 -14.63
N ALA A 168 -13.72 -1.96 -13.75
CA ALA A 168 -12.77 -3.05 -13.83
C ALA A 168 -13.06 -4.00 -14.99
N ARG A 169 -12.06 -4.51 -15.71
CA ARG A 169 -12.33 -5.48 -16.81
C ARG A 169 -12.26 -6.92 -16.35
N ALA A 170 -11.27 -7.24 -15.52
CA ALA A 170 -11.07 -8.59 -15.00
C ALA A 170 -10.80 -8.53 -13.49
N VAL A 171 -11.55 -9.32 -12.73
CA VAL A 171 -11.39 -9.45 -11.28
C VAL A 171 -11.21 -10.91 -10.92
N THR A 172 -10.12 -11.22 -10.22
CA THR A 172 -9.85 -12.54 -9.66
C THR A 172 -9.76 -12.42 -8.15
N LEU A 173 -10.60 -13.20 -7.46
CA LEU A 173 -10.72 -13.22 -6.02
C LEU A 173 -10.51 -14.65 -5.52
N ALA A 174 -9.49 -14.83 -4.68
CA ALA A 174 -9.23 -16.06 -3.95
C ALA A 174 -9.24 -15.73 -2.45
N GLN A 175 -10.16 -16.33 -1.70
CA GLN A 175 -10.33 -16.06 -0.28
C GLN A 175 -10.49 -17.36 0.50
N ASP A 176 -9.78 -17.47 1.61
CA ASP A 176 -9.95 -18.55 2.59
C ASP A 176 -10.22 -17.97 4.00
N GLY A 177 -11.06 -18.67 4.77
CA GLY A 177 -11.34 -18.36 6.17
C GLY A 177 -12.18 -17.10 6.42
N ALA A 178 -12.72 -16.46 5.39
CA ALA A 178 -13.47 -15.22 5.55
C ALA A 178 -14.83 -15.45 6.22
N ARG A 179 -15.29 -14.52 7.08
CA ARG A 179 -16.64 -14.66 7.70
C ARG A 179 -17.70 -13.89 6.95
N ALA A 180 -17.38 -12.69 6.50
CA ALA A 180 -18.29 -11.82 5.76
C ALA A 180 -17.56 -11.20 4.57
N VAL A 181 -18.19 -11.29 3.39
CA VAL A 181 -17.71 -10.68 2.15
C VAL A 181 -18.82 -9.82 1.58
N THR A 182 -18.52 -8.55 1.32
CA THR A 182 -19.39 -7.62 0.60
C THR A 182 -18.68 -7.18 -0.66
N LEU A 183 -19.32 -7.39 -1.80
CA LEU A 183 -18.84 -6.99 -3.11
C LEU A 183 -19.85 -6.02 -3.73
N ALA A 184 -19.37 -4.92 -4.27
CA ALA A 184 -20.11 -4.03 -5.13
C ALA A 184 -19.26 -3.78 -6.38
N GLN A 185 -19.76 -4.17 -7.54
CA GLN A 185 -19.01 -4.10 -8.79
C GLN A 185 -19.87 -3.50 -9.90
N ASP A 186 -19.29 -2.56 -10.63
CA ASP A 186 -19.83 -2.07 -11.90
C ASP A 186 -18.77 -2.16 -13.02
N GLY A 187 -19.22 -2.37 -14.25
CA GLY A 187 -18.36 -2.40 -15.44
C GLY A 187 -17.53 -3.68 -15.67
N ALA A 188 -17.61 -4.67 -14.76
CA ALA A 188 -16.88 -5.94 -14.84
C ALA A 188 -17.23 -6.76 -16.10
N ARG A 189 -16.21 -7.17 -16.86
CA ARG A 189 -16.38 -8.10 -18.02
C ARG A 189 -16.15 -9.55 -17.66
N ALA A 190 -15.27 -9.82 -16.68
CA ALA A 190 -14.97 -11.16 -16.20
C ALA A 190 -14.69 -11.14 -14.70
N VAL A 191 -15.34 -12.04 -13.96
CA VAL A 191 -15.15 -12.22 -12.53
C VAL A 191 -14.88 -13.70 -12.26
N THR A 192 -13.78 -13.98 -11.57
CA THR A 192 -13.45 -15.33 -11.06
C THR A 192 -13.41 -15.27 -9.54
N LEU A 193 -14.20 -16.11 -8.90
CA LEU A 193 -14.32 -16.18 -7.45
C LEU A 193 -14.02 -17.60 -6.97
N ALA A 194 -13.03 -17.73 -6.10
CA ALA A 194 -12.73 -18.93 -5.33
C ALA A 194 -12.83 -18.55 -3.85
N GLN A 195 -13.79 -19.14 -3.14
CA GLN A 195 -14.03 -18.87 -1.73
C GLN A 195 -14.16 -20.17 -0.97
N ASP A 196 -13.43 -20.28 0.14
CA ASP A 196 -13.61 -21.33 1.14
C ASP A 196 -13.87 -20.70 2.53
N GLY A 197 -14.69 -21.36 3.35
CA GLY A 197 -14.98 -20.95 4.73
C GLY A 197 -15.93 -19.76 4.92
N ALA A 198 -16.46 -19.15 3.85
CA ALA A 198 -17.37 -17.99 3.91
C ALA A 198 -18.70 -18.30 4.61
N ARG A 199 -19.09 -17.47 5.60
CA ARG A 199 -20.39 -17.59 6.29
C ARG A 199 -21.48 -16.68 5.74
N ALA A 200 -21.11 -15.54 5.16
CA ALA A 200 -22.04 -14.60 4.55
C ALA A 200 -21.38 -13.90 3.36
N VAL A 201 -22.08 -13.86 2.23
CA VAL A 201 -21.66 -13.17 1.01
C VAL A 201 -22.80 -12.24 0.56
N THR A 202 -22.46 -10.99 0.26
CA THR A 202 -23.35 -9.98 -0.32
C THR A 202 -22.71 -9.46 -1.60
N LEU A 203 -23.49 -9.38 -2.68
CA LEU A 203 -23.08 -8.94 -4.01
C LEU A 203 -23.94 -7.76 -4.45
#